data_AF-A0A485M7M1-F1
#
_entry.id   AF-A0A485M7M1-F1
#
_cell.length_a   1.000
_cell.length_b   1.000
_cell.length_c   1.000
_cell.angle_alpha   90.00
_cell.angle_beta   90.00
_cell.angle_gamma   90.00
#
_symmetry.space_group_name_H-M   'P 1'
#
loop_
_entity.id
_entity.type
_entity.pdbx_description
1 polymer ?
#
loop_
_entity_poly.entity_id
_entity_poly.type
_entity_poly.pdbx_seq_one_letter_code
_entity_poly.pdbx_strand_id
1 'polypeptide(L)' 'MKRVLKGAFTILVAAVIALGIWGCEQQGPAEQAGEQIDESVQEGQEQLEETGEDIEQGVGE' A
#
# COMPACT_ATOMS: atom_id res chain seq x y z
N MET A 1 1.30 45.60 5.93
CA MET A 1 2.16 44.53 5.35
C MET A 1 2.07 43.20 6.10
N LYS A 2 2.42 43.10 7.39
CA LYS A 2 2.42 41.82 8.14
C LYS A 2 1.07 41.07 8.20
N ARG A 3 -0.06 41.78 8.21
CA ARG A 3 -1.40 41.17 8.21
C ARG A 3 -1.80 40.58 6.85
N VAL A 4 -1.38 41.24 5.77
CA VAL A 4 -1.61 40.78 4.38
C VAL A 4 -0.75 39.55 4.08
N LEU A 5 0.50 39.55 4.54
CA LEU A 5 1.41 38.40 4.42
C LEU A 5 0.89 37.16 5.17
N LYS A 6 0.36 37.35 6.39
CA LYS A 6 -0.28 36.26 7.14
C LYS A 6 -1.50 35.70 6.42
N GLY A 7 -2.37 36.57 5.89
CA GLY A 7 -3.55 36.12 5.13
C GLY A 7 -3.19 35.32 3.88
N ALA A 8 -2.20 35.78 3.11
CA ALA A 8 -1.72 35.07 1.92
C ALA A 8 -1.14 33.69 2.26
N PHE A 9 -0.38 33.58 3.36
CA PHE A 9 0.16 32.31 3.82
C PHE A 9 -0.95 31.32 4.22
N THR A 10 -1.96 31.77 4.96
CA THR A 10 -3.09 30.91 5.34
C THR A 10 -3.86 30.39 4.13
N ILE A 11 -4.07 31.23 3.11
CA ILE A 11 -4.74 30.83 1.86
C ILE A 11 -3.90 29.80 1.10
N LEU A 12 -2.58 30.00 1.02
CA LEU A 12 -1.68 29.06 0.35
C LEU A 12 -1.69 27.69 1.03
N VAL A 13 -1.65 27.64 2.36
CA VAL A 13 -1.72 26.38 3.12
C VAL A 13 -3.06 25.69 2.90
N ALA A 14 -4.18 26.43 2.94
CA ALA A 14 -5.50 25.87 2.68
C ALA A 14 -5.64 25.29 1.27
N ALA A 15 -5.05 25.94 0.27
CA ALA A 15 -5.05 25.44 -1.11
C ALA A 15 -4.25 24.14 -1.26
N VAL A 16 -3.09 24.03 -0.62
CA VAL A 16 -2.28 22.79 -0.63
C VAL A 16 -3.04 21.64 0.03
N ILE A 17 -3.71 21.89 1.16
CA ILE A 17 -4.50 20.87 1.86
C ILE A 17 -5.68 20.41 0.99
N ALA A 18 -6.41 21.35 0.37
CA ALA A 18 -7.53 21.01 -0.50
C ALA A 18 -7.11 20.15 -1.71
N LEU A 19 -5.91 20.37 -2.25
CA LEU A 19 -5.36 19.54 -3.33
C LEU A 19 -4.84 18.18 -2.85
N GLY A 20 -4.31 18.10 -1.63
CA GLY A 20 -3.78 16.86 -1.06
C GLY A 20 -4.84 15.82 -0.69
N ILE A 21 -6.06 16.25 -0.34
CA ILE A 21 -7.15 15.35 0.06
C ILE A 21 -7.55 14.39 -1.09
N TRP A 22 -7.51 14.85 -2.35
CA TRP A 22 -7.78 14.00 -3.52
C TRP A 22 -6.78 12.85 -3.70
N GLY A 23 -5.59 12.94 -3.11
CA GLY A 23 -4.56 11.90 -3.19
C GLY A 23 -4.64 10.84 -2.09
N CYS A 24 -5.49 10.99 -1.08
CA CYS A 24 -5.53 10.09 0.08
C CYS A 24 -6.48 8.88 -0.07
N GLU A 25 -7.42 8.88 -1.00
CA GLU A 25 -8.45 7.82 -1.09
C GLU A 25 -8.09 6.67 -2.04
N GLN A 26 -7.15 6.86 -2.98
CA GLN A 26 -6.75 5.84 -3.94
C GLN A 26 -5.40 5.24 -3.56
N GLN A 27 -5.33 3.90 -3.44
CA GLN A 27 -4.06 3.20 -3.22
C GLN A 27 -2.99 3.66 -4.22
N GLY A 28 -1.83 4.03 -3.71
CA GLY A 28 -0.70 4.43 -4.54
C GLY A 28 -0.13 3.26 -5.34
N PRO A 29 0.63 3.53 -6.43
CA PRO A 29 1.27 2.48 -7.22
C PRO A 29 2.25 1.61 -6.39
N ALA A 30 2.84 2.19 -5.34
CA ALA A 30 3.72 1.45 -4.43
C ALA A 30 2.94 0.52 -3.48
N GLU A 31 1.75 0.94 -3.02
CA GLU A 31 0.88 0.10 -2.19
C GLU A 31 0.35 -1.09 -3.00
N GLN A 32 -0.14 -0.84 -4.22
CA GLN A 32 -0.60 -1.90 -5.13
C GLN A 32 0.52 -2.90 -5.49
N ALA A 33 1.76 -2.42 -5.64
CA ALA A 33 2.91 -3.30 -5.88
C ALA A 33 3.24 -4.12 -4.62
N GLY A 34 3.18 -3.52 -3.43
CA GLY A 34 3.36 -4.23 -2.17
C GLY A 34 2.30 -5.31 -1.96
N GLU A 35 1.04 -5.01 -2.26
CA GLU A 35 -0.08 -5.95 -2.14
C GLU A 35 0.06 -7.14 -3.08
N GLN A 36 0.44 -6.91 -4.35
CA GLN A 36 0.73 -8.02 -5.29
C GLN A 36 1.91 -8.89 -4.87
N ILE A 37 2.96 -8.30 -4.28
CA ILE A 37 4.09 -9.07 -3.76
C ILE A 37 3.66 -9.92 -2.57
N ASP A 38 2.87 -9.36 -1.65
CA ASP A 38 2.36 -10.09 -0.48
C ASP A 38 1.48 -11.28 -0.91
N GLU A 39 0.57 -11.05 -1.86
CA GLU A 39 -0.29 -12.11 -2.45
C GLU A 39 0.55 -13.22 -3.10
N SER A 40 1.56 -12.84 -3.90
CA SER A 40 2.47 -13.81 -4.55
C SER A 40 3.26 -14.64 -3.53
N VAL A 41 3.63 -14.03 -2.40
CA VAL A 41 4.34 -14.73 -1.32
C VAL A 41 3.40 -15.71 -0.62
N GLN A 42 2.16 -15.31 -0.32
CA GLN A 42 1.16 -16.20 0.29
C GLN A 42 0.84 -17.40 -0.60
N GLU A 43 0.53 -17.18 -1.88
CA GLU A 43 0.28 -18.27 -2.84
C GLU A 43 1.50 -19.18 -3.01
N GLY A 44 2.70 -18.62 -2.97
CA GLY A 44 3.94 -19.39 -3.01
C GLY A 44 4.10 -20.27 -1.76
N GLN A 45 3.74 -19.78 -0.58
CA GLN A 45 3.79 -20.55 0.66
C GLN A 45 2.74 -21.66 0.67
N GLU A 46 1.49 -21.37 0.32
CA GLU A 46 0.42 -22.38 0.27
C GLU A 46 0.77 -23.54 -0.67
N GLN A 47 1.30 -23.26 -1.85
CA GLN A 47 1.73 -24.32 -2.78
C GLN A 47 2.92 -25.14 -2.27
N LEU A 48 3.84 -24.51 -1.54
CA LEU A 48 4.97 -25.20 -0.92
C LEU A 48 4.53 -26.09 0.24
N GLU A 49 3.57 -25.65 1.03
CA GLU A 49 2.95 -26.44 2.11
C GLU A 49 2.21 -27.64 1.52
N GLU A 50 1.33 -27.44 0.52
CA GLU A 50 0.60 -28.52 -0.15
C GLU A 50 1.56 -29.56 -0.75
N THR A 51 2.56 -29.10 -1.51
CA THR A 51 3.57 -29.99 -2.10
C THR A 51 4.39 -30.74 -1.03
N GLY A 52 4.69 -30.08 0.09
CA GLY A 52 5.38 -30.70 1.23
C GLY A 52 4.55 -31.80 1.86
N GLU A 53 3.27 -31.53 2.13
CA GLU A 53 2.33 -32.50 2.71
C GLU A 53 2.10 -33.71 1.79
N ASP A 54 2.02 -33.52 0.47
CA ASP A 54 1.92 -34.59 -0.51
C ASP A 54 3.18 -35.48 -0.54
N ILE A 55 4.37 -34.88 -0.45
CA ILE A 55 5.64 -35.61 -0.40
C ILE A 55 5.78 -36.39 0.91
N GLU A 56 5.41 -35.80 2.05
CA GLU A 56 5.47 -36.47 3.36
C GLU A 56 4.51 -37.66 3.43
N GLN A 57 3.32 -37.56 2.84
CA GLN A 57 2.38 -38.68 2.76
C GLN A 57 2.88 -39.78 1.81
N GLY A 58 3.45 -39.42 0.65
CA GLY A 58 3.94 -40.40 -0.34
C GLY A 58 5.26 -41.10 0.03
N VAL A 59 6.07 -40.52 0.92
CA VAL A 59 7.35 -41.11 1.40
C VAL A 59 7.14 -41.94 2.68
N GLY A 60 5.99 -41.83 3.34
CA GLY A 60 5.64 -42.51 4.58
C GLY A 60 4.95 -43.88 4.45
N GLU A 61 4.61 -44.32 3.23
CA GLU A 61 4.01 -45.65 2.94
C GLU A 61 5.03 -46.71 2.49
#